data_AF-A0A7L0QYQ5-F1
#
_entry.id   AF-A0A7L0QYQ5-F1
#
_cell.length_a   1.000
_cell.length_b   1.000
_cell.length_c   1.000
_cell.angle_alpha   90.00
_cell.angle_beta   90.00
_cell.angle_gamma   90.00
#
_symmetry.space_group_name_H-M   'P 1'
#
loop_
_entity.id
_entity.type
_entity.pdbx_description
1 polymer ?
#
loop_
_entity_poly.entity_id
_entity_poly.type
_entity_poly.pdbx_seq_one_letter_code
_entity_poly.pdbx_strand_id
1 'polypeptide(L)'
;LCTSSSLDVEKTSHWFCQLVRSSWLQVPQWHSWHLGFQPRNQSCRLQLSKGRESLMVEMLFGVRQGDSDIFVVSQPTEAQKGSSSITAWPETYTVAELKFFRQITRQLLCESLHLKCLQLFTCILRGTGFSSSIWKTLVMHVLTPLSRWHRSAFARRLWDIMAYLDHCLQLTHLEHFVLGNARLPAEISLLPPMRGLEPPNLFEHLAQDPAALREVRQ
;
A
#
# COMPACT_ATOMS: atom_id res chain seq x y z
N LEU A 1 -8.80 13.13 -22.36
CA LEU A 1 -8.33 12.62 -21.05
C LEU A 1 -8.46 13.64 -19.92
N CYS A 2 -8.50 14.95 -20.18
CA CYS A 2 -8.63 15.96 -19.13
C CYS A 2 -10.07 16.46 -18.93
N THR A 3 -10.33 17.03 -17.76
CA THR A 3 -11.48 17.88 -17.44
C THR A 3 -10.94 19.21 -16.94
N SER A 4 -11.23 20.28 -17.68
CA SER A 4 -10.57 21.58 -17.51
C SER A 4 -9.04 21.43 -17.59
N SER A 5 -8.31 21.91 -16.58
CA SER A 5 -6.85 21.82 -16.48
C SER A 5 -6.32 20.56 -15.78
N SER A 6 -7.21 19.67 -15.33
CA SER A 6 -6.84 18.49 -14.53
C SER A 6 -7.00 17.20 -15.32
N LEU A 7 -6.09 16.25 -15.10
CA LEU A 7 -6.22 14.90 -15.63
C LEU A 7 -7.43 14.23 -14.98
N ASP A 8 -8.38 13.78 -15.79
CA ASP A 8 -9.62 13.21 -15.31
C ASP A 8 -9.44 11.70 -15.10
N VAL A 9 -9.68 11.25 -13.87
CA VAL A 9 -9.48 9.87 -13.46
C VAL A 9 -10.39 8.91 -14.25
N GLU A 10 -11.65 9.29 -14.44
CA GLU A 10 -12.65 8.44 -15.08
C GLU A 10 -12.42 8.32 -16.57
N LYS A 11 -12.16 9.45 -17.25
CA LYS A 11 -11.79 9.45 -18.67
C LYS A 11 -10.52 8.66 -18.92
N THR A 12 -9.53 8.75 -18.03
CA THR A 12 -8.28 7.98 -18.10
C THR A 12 -8.53 6.49 -17.94
N SER A 13 -9.31 6.10 -16.94
CA SER A 13 -9.66 4.71 -16.68
C SER A 13 -10.44 4.09 -17.84
N HIS A 14 -11.46 4.80 -18.34
CA HIS A 14 -12.27 4.35 -19.45
C HIS A 14 -11.46 4.20 -20.73
N TRP A 15 -10.66 5.21 -21.08
CA TRP A 15 -9.77 5.16 -22.24
C TRP A 15 -8.83 3.95 -22.18
N PHE A 16 -8.21 3.70 -21.02
CA PHE A 16 -7.29 2.58 -20.88
C PHE A 16 -8.02 1.23 -20.97
N CYS A 17 -9.20 1.08 -20.37
CA CYS A 17 -9.98 -0.15 -20.52
C CYS A 17 -10.41 -0.40 -21.98
N GLN A 18 -10.75 0.64 -22.73
CA GLN A 18 -11.02 0.51 -24.16
C GLN A 18 -9.77 0.06 -24.94
N LEU A 19 -8.59 0.60 -24.59
CA LEU A 19 -7.31 0.19 -25.18
C LEU A 19 -6.98 -1.28 -24.89
N VAL A 20 -7.17 -1.74 -23.66
CA VAL A 20 -6.99 -3.16 -23.29
C VAL A 20 -7.96 -4.03 -24.08
N ARG A 21 -9.23 -3.60 -24.20
CA ARG A 21 -10.26 -4.34 -24.94
C ARG A 21 -9.91 -4.49 -26.42
N SER A 22 -9.51 -3.41 -27.07
CA SER A 22 -9.15 -3.43 -28.50
C SER A 22 -7.86 -4.21 -28.77
N SER A 23 -6.93 -4.22 -27.81
CA SER A 23 -5.64 -4.91 -27.93
C SER A 23 -5.72 -6.38 -27.51
N TRP A 24 -6.81 -6.84 -26.87
CA TRP A 24 -6.90 -8.20 -26.30
C TRP A 24 -6.62 -9.30 -27.33
N LEU A 25 -7.12 -9.14 -28.56
CA LEU A 25 -6.92 -10.12 -29.65
C LEU A 25 -5.45 -10.25 -30.09
N GLN A 26 -4.59 -9.30 -29.71
CA GLN A 26 -3.15 -9.32 -30.00
C GLN A 26 -2.33 -10.03 -28.91
N VAL A 27 -2.94 -10.33 -27.76
CA VAL A 27 -2.28 -10.98 -26.64
C VAL A 27 -2.20 -12.49 -26.92
N PRO A 28 -1.03 -13.16 -26.83
CA PRO A 28 -0.89 -14.57 -27.21
C PRO A 28 -1.91 -15.51 -26.56
N GLN A 29 -2.34 -15.20 -25.33
CA GLN A 29 -3.25 -16.02 -24.54
C GLN A 29 -4.74 -15.83 -24.88
N TRP A 30 -5.11 -14.92 -25.78
CA TRP A 30 -6.49 -14.46 -26.01
C TRP A 30 -7.49 -15.59 -26.30
N HIS A 31 -7.05 -16.66 -26.96
CA HIS A 31 -7.88 -17.78 -27.37
C HIS A 31 -8.16 -18.77 -26.23
N SER A 32 -7.33 -18.78 -25.19
CA SER A 32 -7.44 -19.70 -24.06
C SER A 32 -7.97 -19.05 -22.79
N TRP A 33 -8.09 -17.73 -22.77
CA TRP A 33 -8.59 -16.95 -21.65
C TRP A 33 -9.73 -16.03 -22.08
N HIS A 34 -10.79 -15.97 -21.28
CA HIS A 34 -11.87 -15.01 -21.43
C HIS A 34 -11.54 -13.74 -20.66
N LEU A 35 -11.72 -12.59 -21.31
CA LEU A 35 -11.56 -11.27 -20.71
C LEU A 35 -12.94 -10.67 -20.40
N GLY A 36 -13.22 -10.45 -19.12
CA GLY A 36 -14.37 -9.68 -18.63
C GLY A 36 -13.90 -8.34 -18.04
N PHE A 37 -14.68 -7.29 -18.22
CA PHE A 37 -14.46 -6.00 -17.54
C PHE A 37 -15.48 -5.84 -16.41
N GLN A 38 -15.02 -5.34 -15.26
CA GLN A 38 -15.89 -5.00 -14.14
C GLN A 38 -16.12 -3.49 -14.07
N PRO A 39 -17.33 -3.04 -13.69
CA PRO A 39 -17.63 -1.62 -13.59
C PRO A 39 -16.82 -0.98 -12.45
N ARG A 40 -15.90 -0.08 -12.80
CA ARG A 40 -15.19 0.75 -11.84
C ARG A 40 -14.67 2.02 -12.51
N ASN A 41 -15.00 3.18 -11.93
CA ASN A 41 -14.72 4.47 -12.58
C ASN A 41 -13.26 4.91 -12.42
N GLN A 42 -12.53 4.39 -11.43
CA GLN A 42 -11.21 4.92 -11.02
C GLN A 42 -10.03 3.96 -11.26
N SER A 43 -10.29 2.86 -11.98
CA SER A 43 -9.30 1.82 -12.25
C SER A 43 -9.75 0.99 -13.45
N CYS A 44 -8.83 0.29 -14.11
CA CYS A 44 -9.24 -0.77 -15.01
C CYS A 44 -9.24 -2.13 -14.31
N ARG A 45 -10.44 -2.63 -13.96
CA ARG A 45 -10.60 -3.95 -13.35
C ARG A 45 -11.08 -4.96 -14.37
N LEU A 46 -10.29 -6.01 -14.54
CA LEU A 46 -10.52 -7.09 -15.49
C LEU A 46 -10.55 -8.43 -14.76
N GLN A 47 -11.40 -9.33 -15.25
CA GLN A 47 -11.42 -10.72 -14.87
C GLN A 47 -10.90 -11.54 -16.05
N LEU A 48 -9.85 -12.31 -15.81
CA LEU A 48 -9.32 -13.29 -16.74
C LEU A 48 -9.79 -14.66 -16.28
N SER A 49 -10.46 -15.43 -17.13
CA SER A 49 -10.91 -16.79 -16.77
C SER A 49 -10.59 -17.83 -17.83
N LYS A 50 -10.27 -19.04 -17.36
CA LYS A 50 -9.99 -20.22 -18.19
C LYS A 50 -10.54 -21.46 -17.49
N GLY A 51 -11.68 -21.96 -17.96
CA GLY A 51 -12.37 -23.08 -17.31
C GLY A 51 -12.74 -22.75 -15.87
N ARG A 52 -12.10 -23.42 -14.90
CA ARG A 52 -12.30 -23.18 -13.45
C ARG A 52 -11.34 -22.15 -12.87
N GLU A 53 -10.29 -21.77 -13.61
CA GLU A 53 -9.32 -20.77 -13.17
C GLU A 53 -9.89 -19.38 -13.44
N SER A 54 -9.78 -18.49 -12.46
CA SER A 54 -10.07 -17.08 -12.66
C SER A 54 -9.11 -16.21 -11.86
N LEU A 55 -8.70 -15.10 -12.46
CA LEU A 55 -7.83 -14.10 -11.89
C LEU A 55 -8.50 -12.74 -12.02
N MET A 56 -8.63 -12.03 -10.91
CA MET A 56 -9.03 -10.63 -10.91
C MET A 56 -7.77 -9.78 -10.97
N VAL A 57 -7.68 -8.91 -11.96
CA VAL A 57 -6.59 -7.96 -12.14
C VAL A 57 -7.17 -6.56 -12.03
N GLU A 58 -6.57 -5.74 -11.18
CA GLU A 58 -6.93 -4.34 -11.02
C GLU A 58 -5.72 -3.48 -11.37
N MET A 59 -5.87 -2.67 -12.41
CA MET A 59 -4.86 -1.74 -12.86
C MET A 59 -5.21 -0.34 -12.37
N LEU A 60 -4.31 0.23 -11.55
CA LEU A 60 -4.37 1.61 -11.08
C LEU A 60 -3.43 2.46 -11.93
N PHE A 61 -3.80 3.71 -12.16
CA PHE A 61 -2.99 4.65 -12.91
C PHE A 61 -2.20 5.49 -11.93
N GLY A 62 -0.89 5.56 -12.10
CA GLY A 62 0.01 6.33 -11.23
C GLY A 62 0.79 7.37 -12.03
N VAL A 63 0.86 8.59 -11.53
CA VAL A 63 1.73 9.65 -12.04
C VAL A 63 2.80 9.93 -10.99
N ARG A 64 4.07 9.83 -11.38
CA ARG A 64 5.21 10.10 -10.49
C ARG A 64 5.30 11.59 -10.20
N GLN A 65 5.50 11.96 -8.94
CA GLN A 65 5.76 13.35 -8.56
C GLN A 65 7.25 13.67 -8.73
N GLY A 66 7.58 14.39 -9.80
CA GLY A 66 8.96 14.78 -10.12
C GLY A 66 9.88 13.56 -10.28
N ASP A 67 11.03 13.60 -9.62
CA ASP A 67 12.01 12.52 -9.52
C ASP A 67 11.93 11.74 -8.20
N SER A 68 10.88 11.96 -7.40
CA SER A 68 10.68 11.26 -6.12
C SER A 68 10.08 9.86 -6.29
N ASP A 69 10.05 9.07 -5.23
CA ASP A 69 9.35 7.78 -5.15
C ASP A 69 7.89 7.91 -4.72
N ILE A 70 7.36 9.14 -4.76
CA ILE A 70 5.97 9.45 -4.45
C ILE A 70 5.18 9.53 -5.75
N PHE A 71 4.02 8.87 -5.75
CA PHE A 71 3.12 8.85 -6.87
C PHE A 71 1.77 9.41 -6.44
N VAL A 72 1.04 9.98 -7.39
CA VAL A 72 -0.40 10.16 -7.25
C VAL A 72 -1.11 9.09 -8.04
N VAL A 73 -2.16 8.50 -7.48
CA VAL A 73 -2.86 7.35 -8.08
C VAL A 73 -4.33 7.63 -8.34
N SER A 74 -4.88 6.95 -9.34
CA SER A 74 -6.26 7.12 -9.78
C SER A 74 -7.31 6.74 -8.73
N GLN A 75 -6.94 5.93 -7.74
CA GLN A 75 -7.87 5.47 -6.72
C GLN A 75 -7.36 5.81 -5.32
N PRO A 76 -8.22 6.35 -4.44
CA PRO A 76 -7.90 6.52 -3.03
C PRO A 76 -7.69 5.19 -2.31
N THR A 77 -6.79 5.21 -1.34
CA THR A 77 -6.62 4.14 -0.36
C THR A 77 -7.92 3.98 0.44
N GLU A 78 -8.15 2.81 1.06
CA GLU A 78 -9.33 2.53 1.90
C GLU A 78 -9.65 3.67 2.90
N ALA A 79 -8.63 4.29 3.49
CA ALA A 79 -8.77 5.41 4.43
C ALA A 79 -9.26 6.74 3.80
N GLN A 80 -9.22 6.88 2.47
CA GLN A 80 -9.54 8.11 1.72
C GLN A 80 -10.80 7.98 0.85
N LYS A 81 -11.49 6.83 0.91
CA LYS A 81 -12.69 6.56 0.07
C LYS A 81 -13.83 7.57 0.25
N GLY A 82 -13.90 8.27 1.38
CA GLY A 82 -14.95 9.25 1.69
C GLY A 82 -14.89 10.57 0.91
N SER A 83 -13.77 10.90 0.25
CA SER A 83 -13.57 12.16 -0.49
C SER A 83 -13.32 11.89 -1.98
N SER A 84 -14.24 11.15 -2.60
CA SER A 84 -14.10 10.70 -4.00
C SER A 84 -14.41 11.83 -4.99
N SER A 85 -13.48 12.74 -5.23
CA SER A 85 -13.52 13.64 -6.39
C SER A 85 -12.95 12.96 -7.64
N ILE A 86 -13.60 13.16 -8.79
CA ILE A 86 -13.20 12.60 -10.10
C ILE A 86 -11.85 13.18 -10.58
N THR A 87 -11.41 14.29 -10.00
CA THR A 87 -10.11 14.93 -10.27
C THR A 87 -9.10 14.76 -9.14
N ALA A 88 -9.48 14.12 -8.02
CA ALA A 88 -8.54 13.87 -6.94
C ALA A 88 -7.63 12.68 -7.31
N TRP A 89 -6.34 12.97 -7.46
CA TRP A 89 -5.27 11.97 -7.56
C TRP A 89 -4.55 11.90 -6.22
N PRO A 90 -5.00 11.04 -5.27
CA PRO A 90 -4.38 10.93 -3.96
C PRO A 90 -2.94 10.41 -4.04
N GLU A 91 -2.12 10.87 -3.10
CA GLU A 91 -0.74 10.42 -2.97
C GLU A 91 -0.66 8.97 -2.48
N THR A 92 0.35 8.26 -2.95
CA THR A 92 0.72 6.94 -2.51
C THR A 92 2.22 6.85 -2.28
N TYR A 93 2.57 6.10 -1.24
CA TYR A 93 3.94 5.86 -0.79
C TYR A 93 4.41 4.44 -1.14
N THR A 94 3.61 3.71 -1.93
CA THR A 94 3.81 2.28 -2.24
C THR A 94 5.14 1.95 -2.90
N VAL A 95 5.64 2.82 -3.77
CA VAL A 95 6.96 2.63 -4.41
C VAL A 95 8.10 2.84 -3.41
N ALA A 96 8.01 3.87 -2.55
CA ALA A 96 8.96 4.10 -1.48
C ALA A 96 8.99 2.92 -0.49
N GLU A 97 7.83 2.42 -0.07
CA GLU A 97 7.72 1.25 0.81
C GLU A 97 8.27 -0.01 0.16
N LEU A 98 7.98 -0.25 -1.13
CA LEU A 98 8.54 -1.37 -1.87
C LEU A 98 10.06 -1.32 -1.92
N LYS A 99 10.64 -0.14 -2.15
CA LYS A 99 12.09 0.06 -2.12
C LYS A 99 12.67 -0.23 -0.74
N PHE A 100 12.01 0.21 0.33
CA PHE A 100 12.40 -0.14 1.70
C PHE A 100 12.44 -1.66 1.90
N PHE A 101 11.36 -2.38 1.57
CA PHE A 101 11.33 -3.83 1.70
C PHE A 101 12.38 -4.52 0.82
N ARG A 102 12.62 -4.02 -0.40
CA ARG A 102 13.65 -4.56 -1.29
C ARG A 102 15.05 -4.41 -0.68
N GLN A 103 15.32 -3.30 -0.01
CA GLN A 103 16.58 -3.07 0.68
C GLN A 103 16.74 -3.97 1.90
N ILE A 104 15.67 -4.16 2.69
CA ILE A 104 15.61 -5.16 3.75
C ILE A 104 16.01 -6.51 3.18
N THR A 105 15.33 -6.99 2.12
CA THR A 105 15.62 -8.30 1.53
C THR A 105 17.06 -8.45 1.08
N ARG A 106 17.67 -7.40 0.53
CA ARG A 106 19.10 -7.41 0.12
C ARG A 106 20.06 -7.54 1.30
N GLN A 107 19.72 -6.99 2.45
CA GLN A 107 20.58 -7.03 3.65
C GLN A 107 20.37 -8.30 4.49
N LEU A 108 19.20 -8.94 4.34
CA LEU A 108 18.91 -10.20 5.00
C LEU A 108 19.48 -11.37 4.19
N LEU A 109 20.45 -12.10 4.77
CA LEU A 109 21.03 -13.33 4.21
C LEU A 109 20.02 -14.48 4.02
N CYS A 110 18.73 -14.29 4.32
CA CYS A 110 17.69 -15.31 4.23
C CYS A 110 16.44 -14.71 3.58
N GLU A 111 16.32 -14.88 2.26
CA GLU A 111 15.40 -14.17 1.36
C GLU A 111 13.87 -14.37 1.58
N SER A 112 13.40 -14.96 2.68
CA SER A 112 11.97 -15.32 2.81
C SER A 112 11.31 -15.14 4.17
N LEU A 113 12.06 -14.79 5.24
CA LEU A 113 11.46 -14.71 6.58
C LEU A 113 10.52 -13.52 6.76
N HIS A 114 10.90 -12.34 6.27
CA HIS A 114 10.05 -11.15 6.35
C HIS A 114 8.78 -11.30 5.50
N LEU A 115 8.84 -11.97 4.34
CA LEU A 115 7.67 -12.30 3.53
C LEU A 115 6.75 -13.29 4.25
N LYS A 116 7.30 -14.31 4.91
CA LYS A 116 6.50 -15.22 5.75
C LYS A 116 5.88 -14.50 6.95
N CYS A 117 6.59 -13.57 7.60
CA CYS A 117 6.02 -12.70 8.64
C CYS A 117 4.85 -11.90 8.06
N LEU A 118 5.08 -11.17 6.95
CA LEU A 118 4.05 -10.37 6.29
C LEU A 118 2.85 -11.23 5.88
N GLN A 119 3.06 -12.44 5.34
CA GLN A 119 1.98 -13.37 4.97
C GLN A 119 1.19 -13.85 6.19
N LEU A 120 1.86 -14.27 7.27
CA LEU A 120 1.20 -14.66 8.52
C LEU A 120 0.45 -13.50 9.15
N PHE A 121 1.04 -12.31 9.16
CA PHE A 121 0.33 -11.11 9.53
C PHE A 121 -0.88 -10.95 8.63
N THR A 122 -0.75 -10.93 7.30
CA THR A 122 -1.87 -10.83 6.32
C THR A 122 -3.06 -11.75 6.70
N CYS A 123 -2.78 -12.97 7.17
CA CYS A 123 -3.78 -13.91 7.70
C CYS A 123 -4.35 -13.54 9.08
N ILE A 124 -3.51 -13.13 10.03
CA ILE A 124 -3.92 -12.60 11.36
C ILE A 124 -4.70 -11.28 11.21
N LEU A 125 -4.37 -10.43 10.21
CA LEU A 125 -4.93 -9.09 9.99
C LEU A 125 -6.44 -9.12 9.85
N ARG A 126 -6.98 -10.20 9.27
CA ARG A 126 -8.42 -10.35 9.00
C ARG A 126 -9.27 -10.35 10.27
N GLY A 127 -8.67 -10.51 11.45
CA GLY A 127 -9.36 -10.49 12.74
C GLY A 127 -9.16 -9.22 13.58
N THR A 128 -8.32 -8.27 13.17
CA THR A 128 -7.86 -7.15 14.04
C THR A 128 -8.49 -5.79 13.76
N GLY A 129 -9.38 -5.68 12.78
CA GLY A 129 -10.03 -4.40 12.40
C GLY A 129 -9.14 -3.37 11.70
N PHE A 130 -7.81 -3.52 11.76
CA PHE A 130 -6.86 -2.62 11.10
C PHE A 130 -6.67 -2.91 9.61
N SER A 131 -6.38 -1.87 8.84
CA SER A 131 -6.03 -1.99 7.43
C SER A 131 -4.63 -2.58 7.20
N SER A 132 -4.39 -3.11 6.01
CA SER A 132 -3.05 -3.60 5.62
C SER A 132 -1.98 -2.51 5.64
N SER A 133 -2.34 -1.24 5.47
CA SER A 133 -1.39 -0.12 5.52
C SER A 133 -0.84 0.11 6.93
N ILE A 134 -1.68 0.01 7.97
CA ILE A 134 -1.25 0.12 9.37
C ILE A 134 -0.23 -0.98 9.70
N TRP A 135 -0.53 -2.22 9.33
CA TRP A 135 0.35 -3.35 9.60
C TRP A 135 1.68 -3.28 8.87
N LYS A 136 1.65 -2.86 7.61
CA LYS A 136 2.86 -2.59 6.84
C LYS A 136 3.71 -1.53 7.55
N THR A 137 3.11 -0.42 8.01
CA THR A 137 3.82 0.62 8.77
C THR A 137 4.44 0.07 10.07
N LEU A 138 3.70 -0.72 10.86
CA LEU A 138 4.23 -1.36 12.08
C LEU A 138 5.44 -2.25 11.77
N VAL A 139 5.33 -3.08 10.73
CA VAL A 139 6.41 -3.95 10.27
C VAL A 139 7.63 -3.13 9.86
N MET A 140 7.44 -2.04 9.10
CA MET A 140 8.53 -1.18 8.66
C MET A 140 9.27 -0.49 9.83
N HIS A 141 8.53 -0.03 10.85
CA HIS A 141 9.12 0.52 12.07
C HIS A 141 9.92 -0.53 12.85
N VAL A 142 9.38 -1.73 13.06
CA VAL A 142 10.11 -2.82 13.75
C VAL A 142 11.31 -3.33 12.95
N LEU A 143 11.27 -3.21 11.62
CA LEU A 143 12.40 -3.53 10.75
C LEU A 143 13.59 -2.55 10.89
N THR A 144 13.44 -1.44 11.62
CA THR A 144 14.44 -0.36 11.73
C THR A 144 15.05 -0.30 13.16
N PRO A 145 16.39 -0.34 13.33
CA PRO A 145 17.43 -0.48 12.32
C PRO A 145 17.62 -1.92 11.83
N LEU A 146 18.10 -2.02 10.59
CA LEU A 146 18.22 -3.23 9.74
C LEU A 146 19.08 -4.36 10.36
N SER A 147 19.85 -4.06 11.40
CA SER A 147 20.98 -4.84 11.90
C SER A 147 20.66 -6.02 12.85
N ARG A 148 19.40 -6.46 12.97
CA ARG A 148 19.00 -7.43 14.02
C ARG A 148 18.24 -8.69 13.57
N TRP A 149 18.17 -8.97 12.27
CA TRP A 149 17.31 -10.05 11.77
C TRP A 149 18.08 -11.37 11.62
N HIS A 150 17.97 -12.26 12.61
CA HIS A 150 18.52 -13.62 12.59
C HIS A 150 17.44 -14.69 12.36
N ARG A 151 17.81 -15.82 11.75
CA ARG A 151 16.92 -16.92 11.32
C ARG A 151 16.10 -17.54 12.46
N SER A 152 16.65 -17.56 13.67
CA SER A 152 16.06 -18.19 14.86
C SER A 152 15.05 -17.32 15.63
N ALA A 153 14.71 -16.12 15.13
CA ALA A 153 13.93 -15.14 15.88
C ALA A 153 12.52 -14.89 15.33
N PHE A 154 11.95 -15.78 14.50
CA PHE A 154 10.62 -15.56 13.89
C PHE A 154 9.53 -15.25 14.92
N ALA A 155 9.38 -16.09 15.95
CA ALA A 155 8.40 -15.86 17.03
C ALA A 155 8.69 -14.56 17.79
N ARG A 156 9.97 -14.24 18.02
CA ARG A 156 10.38 -12.98 18.66
C ARG A 156 10.00 -11.77 17.81
N ARG A 157 10.10 -11.85 16.48
CA ARG A 157 9.69 -10.77 15.58
C ARG A 157 8.18 -10.58 15.55
N LEU A 158 7.43 -11.69 15.60
CA LEU A 158 5.98 -11.61 15.74
C LEU A 158 5.63 -10.88 17.04
N TRP A 159 6.30 -11.23 18.14
CA TRP A 159 6.15 -10.56 19.43
C TRP A 159 6.54 -9.08 19.38
N ASP A 160 7.69 -8.74 18.78
CA ASP A 160 8.16 -7.35 18.67
C ASP A 160 7.13 -6.46 17.95
N ILE A 161 6.46 -6.98 16.91
CA ILE A 161 5.39 -6.27 16.20
C ILE A 161 4.15 -6.12 17.05
N MET A 162 3.72 -7.16 17.75
CA MET A 162 2.56 -7.07 18.65
C MET A 162 2.82 -6.14 19.84
N ALA A 163 4.01 -6.18 20.42
CA ALA A 163 4.43 -5.30 21.51
C ALA A 163 4.52 -3.84 21.02
N TYR A 164 5.02 -3.62 19.80
CA TYR A 164 5.05 -2.28 19.21
C TYR A 164 3.64 -1.75 18.91
N LEU A 165 2.74 -2.60 18.39
CA LEU A 165 1.33 -2.24 18.22
C LEU A 165 0.68 -1.86 19.56
N ASP A 166 0.85 -2.68 20.60
CA ASP A 166 0.30 -2.39 21.92
C ASP A 166 0.81 -1.05 22.45
N HIS A 167 2.11 -0.79 22.31
CA HIS A 167 2.70 0.49 22.66
C HIS A 167 2.09 1.67 21.87
N CYS A 168 1.94 1.53 20.55
CA CYS A 168 1.27 2.53 19.71
C CYS A 168 -0.19 2.76 20.12
N LEU A 169 -0.90 1.72 20.53
CA LEU A 169 -2.28 1.84 21.02
C LEU A 169 -2.37 2.48 22.40
N GLN A 170 -1.38 2.27 23.27
CA GLN A 170 -1.29 2.96 24.56
C GLN A 170 -1.09 4.47 24.38
N LEU A 171 -0.26 4.85 23.40
CA LEU A 171 0.01 6.25 23.07
C LEU A 171 -0.97 6.87 22.07
N THR A 172 -1.91 6.08 21.53
CA THR A 172 -2.77 6.44 20.38
C THR A 172 -1.98 7.09 19.24
N HIS A 173 -0.75 6.60 19.03
CA HIS A 173 0.22 7.21 18.15
C HIS A 173 0.98 6.17 17.32
N LEU A 174 0.85 6.28 16.00
CA LEU A 174 1.63 5.51 15.04
C LEU A 174 2.08 6.44 13.92
N GLU A 175 3.37 6.74 13.87
CA GLU A 175 3.93 7.62 12.85
C GLU A 175 3.87 6.98 11.45
N HIS A 176 3.54 7.78 10.44
CA HIS A 176 3.69 7.38 9.05
C HIS A 176 5.16 7.04 8.75
N PHE A 177 5.43 5.87 8.16
CA PHE A 177 6.82 5.42 8.00
C PHE A 177 7.62 6.22 6.96
N VAL A 178 7.01 6.63 5.84
CA VAL A 178 7.74 7.33 4.75
C VAL A 178 7.83 8.85 4.98
N LEU A 179 6.72 9.51 5.28
CA LEU A 179 6.70 10.94 5.55
C LEU A 179 7.41 11.29 6.86
N GLY A 180 8.25 12.33 6.84
CA GLY A 180 8.93 12.85 8.03
C GLY A 180 9.99 11.95 8.64
N ASN A 181 10.20 10.74 8.10
CA ASN A 181 11.17 9.80 8.65
C ASN A 181 12.60 10.15 8.18
N ALA A 182 13.32 10.84 9.04
CA ALA A 182 14.72 11.22 8.82
C ALA A 182 15.69 10.01 8.71
N ARG A 183 15.27 8.81 9.11
CA ARG A 183 16.06 7.58 9.05
C ARG A 183 15.75 6.73 7.82
N LEU A 184 15.00 7.27 6.86
CA LEU A 184 14.77 6.57 5.62
C LEU A 184 16.09 6.31 4.87
N PRO A 185 16.24 5.12 4.28
CA PRO A 185 17.37 4.84 3.43
C PRO A 185 17.54 5.83 2.27
N ALA A 186 18.79 6.10 1.90
CA ALA A 186 19.15 7.06 0.86
C ALA A 186 18.62 6.68 -0.53
N GLU A 187 18.36 5.39 -0.77
CA GLU A 187 17.79 4.86 -2.03
C GLU A 187 16.33 5.27 -2.24
N ILE A 188 15.65 5.72 -1.17
CA ILE A 188 14.28 6.22 -1.23
C ILE A 188 14.33 7.73 -1.42
N SER A 189 13.92 8.15 -2.61
CA SER A 189 13.91 9.55 -3.02
C SER A 189 12.59 10.18 -2.59
N LEU A 190 12.66 11.23 -1.77
CA LEU A 190 11.51 12.03 -1.37
C LEU A 190 11.74 13.47 -1.81
N LEU A 191 10.64 14.19 -2.08
CA LEU A 191 10.73 15.62 -2.31
C LEU A 191 11.32 16.31 -1.06
N PRO A 192 12.18 17.34 -1.21
CA PRO A 192 12.84 17.99 -0.08
C PRO A 192 11.90 18.43 1.06
N PRO A 193 10.71 19.01 0.79
CA PRO A 193 9.76 19.38 1.84
C PRO A 193 9.30 18.20 2.69
N MET A 194 9.21 16.99 2.11
CA MET A 194 8.64 15.81 2.79
C MET A 194 9.59 15.17 3.81
N ARG A 195 10.90 15.45 3.73
CA ARG A 195 11.90 14.90 4.66
C ARG A 195 11.92 15.61 6.02
N GLY A 196 11.51 16.88 6.06
CA GLY A 196 11.51 17.71 7.27
C GLY A 196 10.14 17.82 7.96
N LEU A 197 9.12 17.13 7.46
CA LEU A 197 7.80 17.12 8.08
C LEU A 197 7.83 16.35 9.38
N GLU A 198 6.98 16.75 10.32
CA GLU A 198 6.60 15.88 11.43
C GLU A 198 5.84 14.68 10.85
N PRO A 199 6.22 13.42 11.17
CA PRO A 199 5.52 12.25 10.67
C PRO A 199 4.04 12.26 11.07
N PRO A 200 3.09 12.20 10.11
CA PRO A 200 1.67 12.18 10.44
C PRO A 200 1.29 10.99 11.33
N ASN A 201 0.44 11.21 12.33
CA ASN A 201 -0.07 10.14 13.18
C ASN A 201 -1.21 9.37 12.48
N LEU A 202 -0.97 8.12 12.12
CA LEU A 202 -1.97 7.24 11.52
C LEU A 202 -3.09 6.83 12.49
N PHE A 203 -2.89 6.99 13.79
CA PHE A 203 -3.87 6.75 14.85
C PHE A 203 -4.55 8.03 15.35
N GLU A 204 -4.48 9.12 14.58
CA GLU A 204 -5.14 10.39 14.93
C GLU A 204 -6.63 10.21 15.28
N HIS A 205 -7.36 9.38 14.53
CA HIS A 205 -8.76 9.04 14.84
C HIS A 205 -8.94 8.35 16.20
N LEU A 206 -8.00 7.49 16.62
CA LEU A 206 -8.04 6.84 17.94
C LEU A 206 -7.65 7.80 19.06
N ALA A 207 -6.81 8.79 18.77
CA ALA A 207 -6.48 9.85 19.72
C ALA A 207 -7.68 10.79 19.96
N GLN A 208 -8.52 10.97 18.94
CA GLN A 208 -9.70 11.82 19.01
C GLN A 208 -10.95 11.10 19.55
N ASP A 209 -11.04 9.77 19.42
CA ASP A 209 -12.19 8.97 19.86
C ASP A 209 -11.80 7.82 20.81
N PRO A 210 -11.97 7.99 22.13
CA PRO A 210 -11.73 6.95 23.13
C PRO A 210 -12.64 5.72 23.00
N ALA A 211 -13.81 5.82 22.36
CA ALA A 211 -14.70 4.68 22.15
C ALA A 211 -14.14 3.74 21.07
N ALA A 212 -13.68 4.30 19.95
CA ALA A 212 -12.98 3.55 18.89
C ALA A 212 -11.76 2.79 19.44
N LEU A 213 -11.00 3.39 20.37
CA LEU A 213 -9.87 2.71 21.03
C LEU A 213 -10.29 1.49 21.84
N ARG A 214 -11.48 1.52 22.49
CA ARG A 214 -11.99 0.38 23.28
C ARG A 214 -12.40 -0.79 22.39
N GLU A 215 -12.98 -0.53 21.24
CA GLU A 215 -13.38 -1.56 20.27
C GLU A 215 -12.15 -2.27 19.69
N VAL A 216 -11.10 -1.52 19.39
CA VAL A 216 -9.85 -2.07 18.85
C VAL A 216 -9.06 -2.92 19.87
N ARG A 217 -9.29 -2.71 21.17
CA ARG A 217 -8.61 -3.46 22.25
C ARG A 217 -9.37 -4.71 22.73
N GLN A 218 -10.57 -4.98 22.23
CA GLN A 218 -11.37 -6.18 22.55
C GLN A 218 -11.00 -7.35 21.65
#